data_AF-A0A850MBC4-F1
#
_entry.id   AF-A0A850MBC4-F1
#
_cell.length_a   1.000
_cell.length_b   1.000
_cell.length_c   1.000
_cell.angle_alpha   90.00
_cell.angle_beta   90.00
_cell.angle_gamma   90.00
#
_symmetry.space_group_name_H-M   'P 1'
#
loop_
_entity.id
_entity.type
_entity.pdbx_description
1 polymer ?
#
loop_
_entity_poly.entity_id
_entity_poly.type
_entity_poly.pdbx_seq_one_letter_code
_entity_poly.pdbx_strand_id
1 'polypeptide(L)'
;MPKQETEEQTKKRLKGLPSKGEGGSWLYGIILMATGAFIIALGVLDLLNIDAISDLLISLGLTDWTAMLPTLGITNFVIGAFAFIAGYGLIEDQEWAWGISMFILVYIAAQSIVYIVTSTTVGVLAVSIVATAVAAVGLVYLGLTKYKYA
;
A
#
# COMPACT_ATOMS: atom_id res chain seq x y z
N MET A 1 29.52 -25.57 -34.40
CA MET A 1 29.95 -24.15 -34.33
C MET A 1 28.69 -23.30 -34.13
N PRO A 2 28.44 -22.77 -32.91
CA PRO A 2 27.29 -21.90 -32.69
C PRO A 2 27.51 -20.56 -33.39
N LYS A 3 26.51 -20.12 -34.17
CA LYS A 3 26.52 -18.86 -34.92
C LYS A 3 26.53 -17.69 -33.92
N GLN A 4 27.50 -16.79 -34.06
CA GLN A 4 27.51 -15.50 -33.38
C GLN A 4 26.26 -14.72 -33.83
N GLU A 5 25.27 -14.60 -32.94
CA GLU A 5 24.17 -13.65 -33.14
C GLU A 5 24.78 -12.25 -33.22
N THR A 6 24.53 -11.57 -34.33
CA THR A 6 25.05 -10.22 -34.58
C THR A 6 24.40 -9.27 -33.57
N GLU A 7 25.15 -8.32 -33.01
CA GLU A 7 24.65 -7.34 -32.02
C GLU A 7 23.34 -6.65 -32.43
N GLU A 8 23.09 -6.55 -33.74
CA GLU A 8 21.86 -6.02 -34.31
C GLU A 8 20.62 -6.92 -34.07
N GLN A 9 20.79 -8.25 -34.08
CA GLN A 9 19.74 -9.20 -33.74
C GLN A 9 19.42 -9.17 -32.25
N THR A 10 20.43 -9.01 -31.39
CA THR A 10 20.25 -8.81 -29.94
C THR A 10 19.51 -7.51 -29.66
N LYS A 11 19.87 -6.40 -30.32
CA LYS A 11 19.16 -5.11 -30.20
C LYS A 11 17.71 -5.18 -30.72
N LYS A 12 17.44 -5.94 -31.79
CA LYS A 12 16.07 -6.16 -32.29
C LYS A 12 15.22 -7.02 -31.35
N ARG A 13 15.80 -8.02 -30.68
CA ARG A 13 15.12 -8.78 -29.61
C ARG A 13 14.82 -7.90 -28.38
N LEU A 14 15.75 -7.03 -27.99
CA LEU A 14 15.57 -6.11 -26.86
C LEU A 14 14.53 -5.01 -27.14
N LYS A 15 14.33 -4.61 -28.41
CA LYS A 15 13.27 -3.67 -28.82
C LYS A 15 11.85 -4.27 -28.82
N GLY A 16 11.73 -5.60 -28.72
CA GLY A 16 10.46 -6.30 -28.60
C GLY A 16 10.07 -6.63 -27.16
N LEU A 17 10.94 -6.34 -26.19
CA LEU A 17 10.57 -6.36 -24.78
C LEU A 17 9.82 -5.06 -24.50
N PRO A 18 8.63 -5.11 -23.88
CA PRO A 18 7.93 -3.90 -23.48
C PRO A 18 8.92 -3.04 -22.68
N SER A 19 9.04 -1.77 -23.06
CA SER A 19 9.92 -0.84 -22.37
C SER A 19 9.52 -0.85 -20.88
N LYS A 20 10.49 -1.04 -19.98
CA LYS A 20 10.29 -0.89 -18.54
C LYS A 20 9.54 0.41 -18.29
N GLY A 21 8.30 0.33 -17.80
CA GLY A 21 7.41 1.48 -17.64
C GLY A 21 6.25 1.66 -18.63
N GLU A 22 6.07 0.82 -19.66
CA GLU A 22 4.91 0.91 -20.57
C GLU A 22 3.62 0.27 -20.03
N GLY A 23 3.61 -0.17 -18.77
CA GLY A 23 2.40 -0.51 -18.04
C GLY A 23 2.00 0.60 -17.08
N GLY A 24 0.70 0.88 -16.92
CA GLY A 24 0.21 1.78 -15.87
C GLY A 24 0.56 1.39 -14.41
N SER A 25 1.48 0.46 -14.17
CA SER A 25 2.06 0.11 -12.87
C SER A 25 2.70 1.31 -12.19
N TRP A 26 3.29 2.24 -12.96
CA TRP A 26 3.90 3.45 -12.42
C TRP A 26 2.91 4.36 -11.69
N LEU A 27 1.69 4.53 -12.23
CA LEU A 27 0.67 5.38 -11.62
C LEU A 27 0.21 4.79 -10.29
N TYR A 28 -0.01 3.47 -10.25
CA TYR A 28 -0.36 2.78 -9.02
C TYR A 28 0.78 2.81 -8.00
N GLY A 29 2.04 2.69 -8.45
CA GLY A 29 3.22 2.85 -7.60
C GLY A 29 3.28 4.23 -6.94
N ILE A 30 3.03 5.31 -7.70
CA ILE A 30 2.98 6.67 -7.16
C ILE A 30 1.83 6.84 -6.17
N ILE A 31 0.64 6.33 -6.49
CA ILE A 31 -0.52 6.40 -5.58
C ILE A 31 -0.21 5.65 -4.27
N LEU A 32 0.41 4.47 -4.37
CA LEU A 32 0.78 3.67 -3.20
C LEU A 32 1.85 4.36 -2.35
N MET A 33 2.84 5.00 -3.00
CA MET A 33 3.85 5.82 -2.32
C MET A 33 3.24 7.03 -1.61
N ALA A 34 2.39 7.80 -2.28
CA ALA A 34 1.72 8.96 -1.69
C ALA A 34 0.85 8.55 -0.50
N THR A 35 0.11 7.44 -0.65
CA THR A 35 -0.71 6.86 0.42
C THR A 35 0.16 6.39 1.58
N GLY A 36 1.26 5.70 1.30
CA GLY A 36 2.21 5.23 2.31
C GLY A 36 2.84 6.38 3.10
N ALA A 37 3.29 7.43 2.42
CA ALA A 37 3.83 8.63 3.06
C ALA A 37 2.80 9.32 3.97
N PHE A 38 1.55 9.40 3.53
CA PHE A 38 0.46 9.95 4.34
C PHE A 38 0.18 9.09 5.58
N ILE A 39 0.11 7.76 5.43
CA ILE A 39 -0.10 6.83 6.56
C ILE A 39 1.07 6.88 7.54
N ILE A 40 2.31 7.00 7.07
CA ILE A 40 3.48 7.21 7.93
C ILE A 40 3.30 8.47 8.76
N ALA A 41 2.91 9.59 8.13
CA ALA A 41 2.68 10.84 8.85
C ALA A 41 1.58 10.69 9.91
N LEU A 42 0.48 9.99 9.60
CA LEU A 42 -0.56 9.68 10.60
C LEU A 42 -0.02 8.81 11.74
N GLY A 43 0.71 7.74 11.43
CA GLY A 43 1.32 6.88 12.44
C GLY A 43 2.28 7.64 13.36
N VAL A 44 3.07 8.57 12.80
CA VAL A 44 3.95 9.45 13.59
C VAL A 44 3.13 10.41 14.46
N LEU A 45 2.08 11.03 13.93
CA LEU A 45 1.20 11.91 14.72
C LEU A 45 0.48 11.16 15.83
N ASP A 46 0.02 9.94 15.56
CA ASP A 46 -0.56 9.04 16.57
C ASP A 46 0.48 8.78 17.65
N LEU A 47 1.69 8.35 17.27
CA LEU A 47 2.79 8.07 18.20
C LEU A 47 3.17 9.28 19.07
N LEU A 48 3.18 10.49 18.50
CA LEU A 48 3.50 11.72 19.22
C LEU A 48 2.38 12.19 20.16
N ASN A 49 1.12 11.84 19.86
CA ASN A 49 -0.04 12.16 20.71
C ASN A 49 -0.38 11.04 21.70
N ILE A 50 0.36 9.93 21.72
CA ILE A 50 0.11 8.80 22.63
C ILE A 50 0.07 9.25 24.08
N ASP A 51 0.98 10.12 24.52
CA ASP A 51 1.06 10.50 25.94
C ASP A 51 -0.22 11.22 26.41
N ALA A 52 -0.72 12.17 25.62
CA ALA A 52 -1.93 12.94 25.95
C ALA A 52 -3.21 12.06 25.92
N ILE A 53 -3.32 11.16 24.94
CA ILE A 53 -4.49 10.27 24.81
C ILE A 53 -4.41 9.14 25.85
N SER A 54 -3.21 8.65 26.15
CA SER A 54 -2.95 7.64 27.19
C SER A 54 -3.35 8.17 28.56
N ASP A 55 -2.92 9.37 28.94
CA ASP A 55 -3.26 9.96 30.23
C ASP A 55 -4.78 10.20 30.38
N LEU A 56 -5.45 10.63 29.29
CA LEU A 56 -6.90 10.79 29.28
C LEU A 56 -7.62 9.44 29.47
N LEU A 57 -7.22 8.40 28.75
CA LEU A 57 -7.85 7.08 28.83
C LEU A 57 -7.58 6.37 30.16
N ILE A 58 -6.39 6.54 30.76
CA ILE A 58 -6.10 6.10 32.13
C ILE A 58 -7.04 6.81 33.11
N SER A 59 -7.23 8.13 32.96
CA SER A 59 -8.16 8.90 33.81
C SER A 59 -9.62 8.47 33.69
N LEU A 60 -10.01 7.92 32.54
CA LEU A 60 -11.35 7.37 32.26
C LEU A 60 -11.48 5.87 32.64
N GLY A 61 -10.42 5.25 33.17
CA GLY A 61 -10.40 3.84 33.58
C GLY A 61 -10.33 2.84 32.42
N LEU A 62 -9.96 3.28 31.21
CA LEU A 62 -9.89 2.47 29.99
C LEU A 62 -8.46 1.98 29.71
N THR A 63 -7.85 1.29 30.69
CA THR A 63 -6.44 0.87 30.64
C THR A 63 -6.13 -0.14 29.53
N ASP A 64 -7.09 -0.96 29.12
CA ASP A 64 -6.89 -1.91 28.01
C ASP A 64 -6.73 -1.20 26.66
N TRP A 65 -7.43 -0.08 26.47
CA TRP A 65 -7.32 0.74 25.26
C TRP A 65 -5.98 1.49 25.19
N THR A 66 -5.42 1.90 26.33
CA THR A 66 -4.09 2.52 26.37
C THR A 66 -2.96 1.60 25.94
N ALA A 67 -3.07 0.30 26.24
CA ALA A 67 -2.08 -0.68 25.78
C ALA A 67 -2.12 -0.90 24.25
N MET A 68 -3.27 -0.63 23.62
CA MET A 68 -3.46 -0.81 22.17
C MET A 68 -3.02 0.40 21.35
N LEU A 69 -2.97 1.60 21.93
CA LEU A 69 -2.61 2.85 21.23
C LEU A 69 -1.21 2.82 20.57
N PRO A 70 -0.12 2.43 21.28
CA PRO A 70 1.18 2.28 20.66
C PRO A 70 1.18 1.26 19.52
N THR A 71 0.40 0.19 19.68
CA THR A 71 0.29 -0.87 18.69
C THR A 71 -0.37 -0.36 17.40
N LEU A 72 -1.40 0.50 17.51
CA LEU A 72 -2.06 1.12 16.36
C LEU A 72 -1.14 2.10 15.62
N GLY A 73 -0.43 2.97 16.36
CA GLY A 73 0.52 3.91 15.77
C GLY A 73 1.69 3.22 15.05
N ILE A 74 2.29 2.18 15.69
CA ILE A 74 3.35 1.37 15.08
C ILE A 74 2.82 0.61 13.86
N THR A 75 1.63 0.03 13.94
CA THR A 75 1.02 -0.70 12.81
C THR A 75 0.82 0.22 11.62
N ASN A 76 0.26 1.42 11.83
CA ASN A 76 0.10 2.42 10.78
C ASN A 76 1.45 2.81 10.18
N PHE A 77 2.45 3.10 11.01
CA PHE A 77 3.80 3.43 10.54
C PHE A 77 4.41 2.32 9.67
N VAL A 78 4.36 1.08 10.15
CA VAL A 78 4.92 -0.09 9.44
C VAL A 78 4.20 -0.31 8.11
N ILE A 79 2.87 -0.28 8.10
CA ILE A 79 2.08 -0.47 6.87
C ILE A 79 2.35 0.66 5.88
N GLY A 80 2.45 1.91 6.36
CA GLY A 80 2.80 3.05 5.52
C GLY A 80 4.19 2.91 4.90
N ALA A 81 5.18 2.43 5.67
CA ALA A 81 6.53 2.18 5.18
C ALA A 81 6.56 1.08 4.10
N PHE A 82 5.87 -0.03 4.33
CA PHE A 82 5.74 -1.10 3.32
C PHE A 82 4.98 -0.62 2.08
N ALA A 83 3.95 0.22 2.22
CA ALA A 83 3.23 0.80 1.08
C ALA A 83 4.14 1.68 0.23
N PHE A 84 4.99 2.48 0.87
CA PHE A 84 5.96 3.32 0.18
C PHE A 84 7.00 2.49 -0.58
N ILE A 85 7.60 1.50 0.09
CA ILE A 85 8.62 0.63 -0.50
C ILE A 85 8.03 -0.22 -1.63
N ALA A 86 6.82 -0.75 -1.45
CA ALA A 86 6.13 -1.51 -2.49
C ALA A 86 5.73 -0.63 -3.67
N GLY A 87 5.36 0.63 -3.44
CA GLY A 87 5.06 1.56 -4.52
C GLY A 87 6.29 1.87 -5.37
N TYR A 88 7.45 2.03 -4.75
CA TYR A 88 8.74 2.14 -5.45
C TYR A 88 9.04 0.88 -6.26
N GLY A 89 8.91 -0.30 -5.64
CA GLY A 89 9.18 -1.56 -6.33
C GLY A 89 8.20 -1.87 -7.47
N LEU A 90 6.95 -1.39 -7.41
CA LEU A 90 6.01 -1.48 -8.54
C LEU A 90 6.44 -0.63 -9.74
N ILE A 91 7.08 0.52 -9.50
CA ILE A 91 7.63 1.37 -10.58
C ILE A 91 8.82 0.67 -11.26
N GLU A 92 9.60 -0.09 -10.49
CA GLU A 92 10.71 -0.89 -11.00
C GLU A 92 10.28 -2.27 -11.55
N ASP A 93 8.99 -2.56 -11.59
CA ASP A 93 8.41 -3.85 -12.00
C ASP A 93 8.97 -5.06 -11.21
N GLN A 94 9.17 -4.91 -9.90
CA GLN A 94 9.71 -5.96 -9.01
C GLN A 94 8.61 -6.93 -8.49
N GLU A 95 8.86 -8.24 -8.51
CA GLU A 95 7.91 -9.27 -8.07
C GLU A 95 7.50 -9.15 -6.61
N TRP A 96 8.47 -8.93 -5.71
CA TRP A 96 8.22 -8.81 -4.29
C TRP A 96 7.31 -7.61 -3.98
N ALA A 97 7.39 -6.54 -4.79
CA ALA A 97 6.61 -5.33 -4.62
C ALA A 97 5.15 -5.53 -5.01
N TRP A 98 4.89 -6.34 -6.03
CA TRP A 98 3.55 -6.79 -6.38
C TRP A 98 2.89 -7.53 -5.20
N GLY A 99 3.62 -8.48 -4.59
CA GLY A 99 3.11 -9.26 -3.46
C GLY A 99 2.77 -8.39 -2.23
N ILE A 100 3.67 -7.47 -1.87
CA ILE A 100 3.44 -6.54 -0.75
C ILE A 100 2.27 -5.59 -1.05
N SER A 101 2.17 -5.08 -2.28
CA SER A 101 1.07 -4.21 -2.69
C SER A 101 -0.29 -4.90 -2.58
N MET A 102 -0.39 -6.16 -3.03
CA MET A 102 -1.60 -6.96 -2.89
C MET A 102 -1.98 -7.13 -1.42
N PHE A 103 -1.03 -7.45 -0.54
CA PHE A 103 -1.27 -7.59 0.89
C PHE A 103 -1.81 -6.28 1.50
N ILE A 104 -1.20 -5.14 1.17
CA ILE A 104 -1.61 -3.84 1.68
C ILE A 104 -3.02 -3.46 1.20
N LEU A 105 -3.34 -3.71 -0.06
CA LEU A 105 -4.68 -3.44 -0.58
C LEU A 105 -5.73 -4.32 0.11
N VAL A 106 -5.44 -5.59 0.40
CA VAL A 106 -6.32 -6.47 1.19
C VAL A 106 -6.50 -5.91 2.61
N TYR A 107 -5.41 -5.47 3.25
CA TYR A 107 -5.49 -4.87 4.58
C TYR A 107 -6.37 -3.61 4.58
N ILE A 108 -6.16 -2.70 3.63
CA ILE A 108 -6.95 -1.47 3.48
C ILE A 108 -8.44 -1.82 3.26
N ALA A 109 -8.73 -2.78 2.40
CA ALA A 109 -10.10 -3.23 2.16
C ALA A 109 -10.74 -3.80 3.43
N ALA A 110 -10.04 -4.68 4.16
CA ALA A 110 -10.54 -5.28 5.39
C ALA A 110 -10.82 -4.23 6.47
N GLN A 111 -9.89 -3.30 6.71
CA GLN A 111 -10.08 -2.20 7.66
C GLN A 111 -11.24 -1.28 7.25
N SER A 112 -11.30 -0.92 5.97
CA SER A 112 -12.37 -0.06 5.45
C SER A 112 -13.75 -0.72 5.58
N ILE A 113 -13.85 -2.03 5.38
CA ILE A 113 -15.09 -2.80 5.61
C ILE A 113 -15.49 -2.75 7.10
N VAL A 114 -14.55 -2.92 8.02
CA VAL A 114 -14.83 -2.77 9.46
C VAL A 114 -15.40 -1.40 9.77
N TYR A 115 -14.80 -0.32 9.24
CA TYR A 115 -15.32 1.04 9.42
C TYR A 115 -16.69 1.26 8.78
N ILE A 116 -16.98 0.67 7.62
CA ILE A 116 -18.33 0.72 7.00
C ILE A 116 -19.38 0.08 7.93
N VAL A 117 -19.03 -1.05 8.57
CA VAL A 117 -19.97 -1.79 9.44
C VAL A 117 -20.13 -1.12 10.80
N THR A 118 -19.07 -0.52 11.34
CA THR A 118 -19.04 -0.05 12.74
C THR A 118 -19.25 1.45 12.90
N SER A 119 -19.03 2.25 11.86
CA SER A 119 -19.09 3.71 11.98
C SER A 119 -20.51 4.25 11.81
N THR A 120 -20.87 5.20 12.68
CA THR A 120 -22.12 5.98 12.59
C THR A 120 -21.90 7.37 11.98
N THR A 121 -20.64 7.74 11.69
CA THR A 121 -20.29 9.07 11.18
C THR A 121 -20.27 9.08 9.66
N VAL A 122 -21.13 9.89 9.03
CA VAL A 122 -21.29 9.96 7.56
C VAL A 122 -19.97 10.21 6.84
N GLY A 123 -19.12 11.10 7.37
CA GLY A 123 -17.82 11.42 6.76
C GLY A 123 -16.87 10.22 6.73
N VAL A 124 -16.72 9.51 7.86
CA VAL A 124 -15.90 8.31 7.94
C VAL A 124 -16.45 7.23 7.01
N LEU A 125 -17.77 7.03 6.99
CA LEU A 125 -18.43 6.05 6.13
C LEU A 125 -18.15 6.30 4.64
N ALA A 126 -18.26 7.55 4.17
CA ALA A 126 -17.98 7.91 2.79
C ALA A 126 -16.52 7.63 2.41
N VAL A 127 -15.57 8.00 3.28
CA VAL A 127 -14.14 7.73 3.06
C VAL A 127 -13.87 6.23 3.00
N SER A 128 -14.46 5.43 3.90
CA SER A 128 -14.29 3.98 3.92
C SER A 128 -14.88 3.29 2.69
N ILE A 129 -16.02 3.76 2.16
CA ILE A 129 -16.59 3.25 0.91
C ILE A 129 -15.64 3.51 -0.26
N VAL A 130 -15.12 4.75 -0.38
CA VAL A 130 -14.18 5.11 -1.44
C VAL A 130 -12.88 4.31 -1.32
N ALA A 131 -12.31 4.19 -0.12
CA ALA A 131 -11.11 3.40 0.13
C ALA A 131 -11.30 1.92 -0.26
N THR A 132 -12.45 1.33 0.08
CA THR A 132 -12.79 -0.05 -0.32
C THR A 132 -12.89 -0.19 -1.84
N ALA A 133 -13.53 0.76 -2.52
CA ALA A 133 -13.66 0.74 -3.98
C ALA A 133 -12.29 0.85 -4.68
N VAL A 134 -11.43 1.78 -4.22
CA VAL A 134 -10.06 1.94 -4.74
C VAL A 134 -9.23 0.68 -4.50
N ALA A 135 -9.31 0.09 -3.31
CA ALA A 135 -8.62 -1.15 -3.00
C ALA A 135 -9.07 -2.31 -3.90
N ALA A 136 -10.39 -2.46 -4.13
CA ALA A 136 -10.93 -3.47 -5.02
C ALA A 136 -10.45 -3.30 -6.47
N VAL A 137 -10.47 -2.07 -7.00
CA VAL A 137 -9.96 -1.76 -8.35
C VAL A 137 -8.47 -2.05 -8.44
N GLY A 138 -7.69 -1.65 -7.43
CA GLY A 138 -6.26 -1.93 -7.36
C GLY A 138 -5.94 -3.43 -7.33
N LEU A 139 -6.69 -4.23 -6.55
CA LEU A 139 -6.54 -5.68 -6.48
C LEU A 139 -6.82 -6.35 -7.83
N VAL A 140 -7.89 -5.95 -8.52
CA VAL A 140 -8.21 -6.47 -9.86
C VAL A 140 -7.10 -6.09 -10.85
N TYR A 141 -6.66 -4.84 -10.83
CA TYR A 141 -5.60 -4.36 -11.71
C TYR A 141 -4.27 -5.11 -11.50
N LEU A 142 -3.82 -5.22 -10.25
CA LEU A 142 -2.59 -5.95 -9.92
C LEU A 142 -2.72 -7.44 -10.22
N GLY A 143 -3.88 -8.04 -9.95
CA GLY A 143 -4.15 -9.44 -10.31
C GLY A 143 -4.04 -9.70 -11.81
N LEU A 144 -4.58 -8.80 -12.64
CA LEU A 144 -4.50 -8.90 -14.10
C LEU A 144 -3.09 -8.62 -14.64
N THR A 145 -2.28 -7.83 -13.94
CA THR A 145 -0.91 -7.47 -14.36
C THR A 145 0.17 -8.36 -13.78
N LYS A 146 -0.18 -9.47 -13.10
CA LYS A 146 0.79 -10.44 -12.55
C LYS A 146 1.88 -10.85 -13.54
N TYR A 147 1.54 -11.02 -14.82
CA TYR A 147 2.48 -11.44 -15.87
C TYR A 147 3.65 -10.46 -16.10
N LYS A 148 3.55 -9.21 -15.62
CA LYS A 148 4.63 -8.22 -15.72
C LYS A 148 5.70 -8.40 -14.65
N TYR A 149 5.38 -9.16 -13.61
CA TYR A 149 6.20 -9.31 -12.41
C TYR A 149 6.68 -10.75 -12.21
N ALA A 150 6.53 -11.64 -13.21
CA ALA A 150 6.89 -13.06 -13.16
C ALA A 150 8.13 -13.37 -14.02
#